data_AF-A0A4P7W410-F1
#
_entry.id   AF-A0A4P7W410-F1
#
_cell.length_a   1.000
_cell.length_b   1.000
_cell.length_c   1.000
_cell.angle_alpha   90.00
_cell.angle_beta   90.00
_cell.angle_gamma   90.00
#
_symmetry.space_group_name_H-M   'P 1'
#
loop_
_entity.id
_entity.type
_entity.pdbx_description
1 polymer ?
#
loop_
_entity_poly.entity_id
_entity_poly.type
_entity_poly.pdbx_seq_one_letter_code
_entity_poly.pdbx_strand_id
1 'polypeptide(L)'
;MMSPEDFNKLAGISAGAEANVLEGVKVNGVALSIASKIVDILIATGSTNGTISVQGTDVPIRGLAALAYKANVSADELDAALKAVIDAKAESSEVSTLSGKIDTLNGTGSGSVSKAITDAFNDFATKVSDDGVVNSYKELIDWAAEHGGEAAQMTAAITNIENLLTGIGGEGDPATVKAAIAAAINDLNIGNYYTKTEVDTALNGKVSKEDGKGLSQNDFTNAFKSKLDGIQDGATANTVAYDAATQTVTLSGFSVVE
;
A
#
# COMPACT_ATOMS: atom_id res chain seq x y z
N MET A 1 101.74 16.66 -47.83
CA MET A 1 101.64 15.88 -49.08
C MET A 1 100.72 14.70 -48.81
N MET A 2 99.88 14.28 -49.75
CA MET A 2 98.92 13.16 -49.59
C MET A 2 99.65 11.83 -49.33
N SER A 3 99.01 10.87 -48.63
CA SER A 3 99.57 9.55 -48.35
C SER A 3 99.70 8.69 -49.64
N PRO A 4 100.65 7.73 -49.72
CA PRO A 4 100.79 6.86 -50.89
C PRO A 4 99.53 6.04 -51.21
N GLU A 5 98.74 5.66 -50.20
CA GLU A 5 97.52 4.87 -50.38
C GLU A 5 96.37 5.72 -50.92
N ASP A 6 96.22 6.95 -50.45
CA ASP A 6 95.21 7.88 -50.98
C ASP A 6 95.58 8.34 -52.40
N PHE A 7 96.89 8.50 -52.68
CA PHE A 7 97.38 8.77 -54.03
C PHE A 7 97.01 7.63 -55.00
N ASN A 8 97.18 6.36 -54.60
CA ASN A 8 96.80 5.22 -55.45
C ASN A 8 95.28 5.12 -55.68
N LYS A 9 94.45 5.46 -54.68
CA LYS A 9 92.98 5.52 -54.86
C LYS A 9 92.56 6.59 -55.86
N LEU A 10 93.29 7.70 -55.93
CA LEU A 10 93.04 8.78 -56.89
C LEU A 10 93.74 8.56 -58.24
N ALA A 11 94.83 7.79 -58.29
CA ALA A 11 95.59 7.52 -59.52
C ALA A 11 94.82 6.69 -60.56
N GLY A 12 93.80 5.94 -60.13
CA GLY A 12 92.87 5.24 -61.03
C GLY A 12 91.79 6.14 -61.64
N ILE A 13 91.62 7.36 -61.11
CA ILE A 13 90.67 8.35 -61.61
C ILE A 13 91.42 9.20 -62.63
N SER A 14 91.07 9.05 -63.92
CA SER A 14 91.71 9.82 -64.99
C SER A 14 91.62 11.33 -64.70
N ALA A 15 92.66 12.09 -65.05
CA ALA A 15 92.68 13.53 -64.83
C ALA A 15 91.43 14.20 -65.45
N GLY A 16 90.58 14.81 -64.61
CA GLY A 16 89.30 15.43 -65.01
C GLY A 16 88.05 14.56 -64.79
N ALA A 17 88.17 13.33 -64.32
CA ALA A 17 87.01 12.50 -63.96
C ALA A 17 86.38 12.98 -62.65
N GLU A 18 85.05 13.06 -62.63
CA GLU A 18 84.29 13.48 -61.45
C GLU A 18 83.76 12.26 -60.70
N ALA A 19 84.02 12.20 -59.40
CA ALA A 19 83.62 11.07 -58.56
C ALA A 19 82.09 10.97 -58.33
N ASN A 20 81.33 12.06 -58.58
CA ASN A 20 79.90 12.16 -58.30
C ASN A 20 79.08 12.39 -59.58
N VAL A 21 79.18 11.48 -60.55
CA VAL A 21 78.29 11.48 -61.71
C VAL A 21 76.93 10.96 -61.28
N LEU A 22 75.86 11.73 -61.49
CA LEU A 22 74.50 11.23 -61.34
C LEU A 22 74.17 10.37 -62.58
N GLU A 23 73.94 9.07 -62.36
CA GLU A 23 73.64 8.12 -63.45
C GLU A 23 72.14 8.03 -63.77
N GLY A 24 71.28 8.55 -62.90
CA GLY A 24 69.84 8.61 -63.16
C GLY A 24 69.07 9.37 -62.09
N VAL A 25 67.97 10.01 -62.50
CA VAL A 25 66.99 10.63 -61.61
C VAL A 25 65.59 10.14 -61.97
N LYS A 26 64.74 9.95 -60.96
CA LYS A 26 63.34 9.59 -61.14
C LYS A 26 62.45 10.53 -60.33
N VAL A 27 61.31 10.91 -60.89
CA VAL A 27 60.26 11.68 -60.19
C VAL A 27 58.97 10.88 -60.25
N ASN A 28 58.42 10.53 -59.08
CA ASN A 28 57.22 9.70 -58.95
C ASN A 28 57.26 8.40 -59.80
N GLY A 29 58.42 7.75 -59.85
CA GLY A 29 58.64 6.51 -60.60
C GLY A 29 59.02 6.67 -62.07
N VAL A 30 58.92 7.87 -62.65
CA VAL A 30 59.26 8.18 -64.04
C VAL A 30 60.72 8.63 -64.14
N ALA A 31 61.51 8.02 -65.04
CA ALA A 31 62.92 8.38 -65.26
C ALA A 31 63.08 9.64 -66.12
N LEU A 32 64.04 10.50 -65.76
CA LEU A 32 64.35 11.72 -66.50
C LEU A 32 65.80 11.71 -66.97
N SER A 33 66.06 12.41 -68.08
CA SER A 33 67.39 12.55 -68.67
C SER A 33 68.25 13.58 -67.92
N ILE A 34 69.52 13.26 -67.71
CA ILE A 34 70.53 14.14 -67.10
C ILE A 34 71.37 14.76 -68.21
N ALA A 35 71.27 16.07 -68.40
CA ALA A 35 72.00 16.79 -69.45
C ALA A 35 73.33 17.41 -68.98
N SER A 36 73.48 17.68 -67.68
CA SER A 36 74.68 18.31 -67.12
C SER A 36 74.86 17.95 -65.64
N LYS A 37 76.02 18.30 -65.06
CA LYS A 37 76.38 18.11 -63.64
C LYS A 37 75.48 18.90 -62.68
N ILE A 38 74.83 19.95 -63.18
CA ILE A 38 73.68 20.60 -62.53
C ILE A 38 72.45 20.23 -63.35
N VAL A 39 71.54 19.46 -62.74
CA VAL A 39 70.27 19.11 -63.38
C VAL A 39 69.27 20.20 -63.06
N ASP A 40 68.91 20.99 -64.06
CA ASP A 40 67.72 21.83 -63.98
C ASP A 40 66.48 20.92 -64.12
N ILE A 41 65.59 20.96 -63.14
CA ILE A 41 64.34 20.18 -63.15
C ILE A 41 63.21 21.17 -63.45
N LEU A 42 62.95 21.36 -64.73
CA LEU A 42 61.85 22.20 -65.19
C LEU A 42 60.53 21.51 -64.89
N ILE A 43 59.66 22.21 -64.15
CA ILE A 43 58.31 21.76 -63.80
C ILE A 43 57.30 22.69 -64.48
N ALA A 44 56.36 22.09 -65.21
CA ALA A 44 55.25 22.78 -65.87
C ALA A 44 53.94 21.99 -65.71
N THR A 45 52.82 22.55 -66.19
CA THR A 45 51.59 21.76 -66.37
C THR A 45 51.84 20.65 -67.39
N GLY A 46 51.34 19.45 -67.11
CA GLY A 46 51.45 18.33 -68.02
C GLY A 46 50.67 18.55 -69.33
N SER A 47 51.03 17.78 -70.34
CA SER A 47 50.28 17.76 -71.61
C SER A 47 48.94 17.00 -71.47
N THR A 48 48.82 16.18 -70.43
CA THR A 48 47.64 15.36 -70.12
C THR A 48 46.94 15.88 -68.86
N ASN A 49 45.61 15.80 -68.83
CA ASN A 49 44.81 16.15 -67.67
C ASN A 49 45.22 15.33 -66.42
N GLY A 50 45.51 16.03 -65.33
CA GLY A 50 45.89 15.42 -64.05
C GLY A 50 47.39 15.10 -63.91
N THR A 51 48.23 15.64 -64.80
CA THR A 51 49.69 15.45 -64.75
C THR A 51 50.42 16.79 -64.61
N ILE A 52 51.63 16.72 -64.06
CA ILE A 52 52.64 17.78 -64.20
C ILE A 52 53.67 17.32 -65.23
N SER A 53 54.25 18.23 -66.00
CA SER A 53 55.39 17.91 -66.86
C SER A 53 56.68 18.16 -66.08
N VAL A 54 57.56 17.16 -66.06
CA VAL A 54 58.91 17.28 -65.50
C VAL A 54 59.91 17.00 -66.61
N GLN A 55 60.74 17.98 -66.95
CA GLN A 55 61.66 17.90 -68.10
C GLN A 55 60.96 17.47 -69.41
N GLY A 56 59.75 17.97 -69.64
CA GLY A 56 58.94 17.64 -70.81
C GLY A 56 58.24 16.27 -70.76
N THR A 57 58.38 15.52 -69.67
CA THR A 57 57.71 14.21 -69.49
C THR A 57 56.55 14.34 -68.51
N ASP A 58 55.36 13.87 -68.90
CA ASP A 58 54.18 13.89 -68.03
C ASP A 58 54.30 12.90 -66.86
N VAL A 59 54.07 13.40 -65.65
CA VAL A 59 54.09 12.67 -64.39
C VAL A 59 52.70 12.78 -63.74
N PRO A 60 52.01 11.65 -63.46
CA PRO A 60 50.66 11.69 -62.90
C PRO A 60 50.63 12.17 -61.45
N ILE A 61 49.68 13.05 -61.16
CA ILE A 61 49.30 13.44 -59.78
C ILE A 61 48.16 12.52 -59.33
N ARG A 62 48.15 12.14 -58.05
CA ARG A 62 47.16 11.20 -57.48
C ARG A 62 46.14 11.94 -56.60
N GLY A 63 44.96 11.34 -56.46
CA GLY A 63 43.90 11.81 -55.57
C GLY A 63 43.31 13.16 -55.98
N LEU A 64 42.75 13.88 -55.01
CA LEU A 64 42.06 15.16 -55.25
C LEU A 64 42.96 16.22 -55.90
N ALA A 65 44.27 16.20 -55.62
CA ALA A 65 45.24 17.12 -56.20
C ALA A 65 45.37 16.99 -57.73
N ALA A 66 44.99 15.84 -58.31
CA ALA A 66 45.00 15.65 -59.76
C ALA A 66 43.99 16.57 -60.47
N LEU A 67 42.89 16.95 -59.81
CA LEU A 67 41.88 17.82 -60.41
C LEU A 67 42.41 19.23 -60.71
N ALA A 68 43.36 19.73 -59.92
CA ALA A 68 43.97 21.05 -60.12
C ALA A 68 44.77 21.16 -61.43
N TYR A 69 45.15 20.03 -62.02
CA TYR A 69 45.92 19.94 -63.27
C TYR A 69 45.07 19.43 -64.44
N LYS A 70 43.74 19.54 -64.35
CA LYS A 70 42.83 19.30 -65.47
C LYS A 70 42.43 20.62 -66.12
N ALA A 71 42.24 20.61 -67.44
CA ALA A 71 41.71 21.75 -68.17
C ALA A 71 40.28 22.11 -67.75
N ASN A 72 39.45 21.10 -67.47
CA ASN A 72 38.09 21.25 -66.93
C ASN A 72 37.86 20.18 -65.86
N VAL A 73 37.08 20.52 -64.84
CA VAL A 73 36.66 19.61 -63.77
C VAL A 73 35.15 19.57 -63.77
N SER A 74 34.56 18.38 -63.96
CA SER A 74 33.11 18.21 -63.81
C SER A 74 32.70 18.06 -62.34
N ALA A 75 31.42 18.30 -62.04
CA ALA A 75 30.86 18.03 -60.72
C ALA A 75 31.05 16.56 -60.33
N ASP A 76 30.79 15.63 -61.25
CA ASP A 76 30.96 14.18 -61.02
C ASP A 76 32.41 13.82 -60.67
N GLU A 77 33.40 14.45 -61.33
CA GLU A 77 34.81 14.21 -61.06
C GLU A 77 35.25 14.76 -59.71
N LEU A 78 34.73 15.94 -59.32
CA LEU A 78 34.96 16.53 -58.01
C LEU A 78 34.33 15.66 -56.92
N ASP A 79 33.07 15.26 -57.10
CA ASP A 79 32.33 14.41 -56.17
C ASP A 79 33.03 13.05 -56.00
N ALA A 80 33.45 12.42 -57.10
CA ALA A 80 34.16 11.14 -57.04
C ALA A 80 35.52 11.25 -56.32
N ALA A 81 36.31 12.28 -56.60
CA ALA A 81 37.61 12.47 -55.97
C ALA A 81 37.50 12.84 -54.48
N LEU A 82 36.52 13.67 -54.13
CA LEU A 82 36.23 14.03 -52.74
C LEU A 82 35.68 12.83 -51.97
N LYS A 83 34.74 12.08 -52.56
CA LYS A 83 34.21 10.84 -52.01
C LYS A 83 35.32 9.84 -51.71
N ALA A 84 36.27 9.62 -52.62
CA ALA A 84 37.40 8.73 -52.38
C ALA A 84 38.27 9.17 -51.19
N VAL A 85 38.43 10.47 -50.97
CA VAL A 85 39.17 11.01 -49.80
C VAL A 85 38.38 10.80 -48.50
N ILE A 86 37.07 11.03 -48.53
CA ILE A 86 36.18 10.83 -47.37
C ILE A 86 36.09 9.34 -47.01
N ASP A 87 35.84 8.47 -47.98
CA ASP A 87 35.76 7.02 -47.79
C ASP A 87 37.07 6.45 -47.22
N ALA A 88 38.23 7.03 -47.58
CA ALA A 88 39.54 6.65 -47.05
C ALA A 88 39.81 7.18 -45.62
N LYS A 89 39.09 8.21 -45.17
CA LYS A 89 39.24 8.87 -43.87
C LYS A 89 38.21 8.30 -42.88
N ALA A 90 38.55 7.18 -42.24
CA ALA A 90 37.94 6.67 -41.00
C ALA A 90 36.43 6.33 -40.99
N GLU A 91 35.63 6.75 -41.99
CA GLU A 91 34.18 6.49 -42.02
C GLU A 91 33.83 5.01 -42.21
N SER A 92 34.71 4.15 -42.71
CA SER A 92 34.31 2.75 -42.92
C SER A 92 34.24 1.91 -41.64
N SER A 93 35.07 2.14 -40.62
CA SER A 93 35.16 1.20 -39.48
C SER A 93 34.51 1.74 -38.21
N GLU A 94 34.84 2.96 -37.80
CA GLU A 94 34.32 3.54 -36.56
C GLU A 94 32.86 3.95 -36.72
N VAL A 95 32.51 4.62 -37.83
CA VAL A 95 31.12 5.01 -38.11
C VAL A 95 30.25 3.77 -38.34
N SER A 96 30.76 2.75 -39.05
CA SER A 96 30.04 1.47 -39.17
C SER A 96 29.83 0.79 -37.81
N THR A 97 30.83 0.81 -36.94
CA THR A 97 30.72 0.26 -35.57
C THR A 97 29.68 1.02 -34.75
N LEU A 98 29.70 2.35 -34.79
CA LEU A 98 28.73 3.19 -34.09
C LEU A 98 27.31 3.00 -34.64
N SER A 99 27.16 2.91 -35.97
CA SER A 99 25.88 2.60 -36.61
C SER A 99 25.33 1.26 -36.11
N GLY A 100 26.16 0.20 -36.10
CA GLY A 100 25.72 -1.10 -35.60
C GLY A 100 25.34 -1.09 -34.11
N LYS A 101 26.01 -0.28 -33.28
CA LYS A 101 25.61 -0.07 -31.88
C LYS A 101 24.29 0.67 -31.76
N ILE A 102 24.05 1.68 -32.60
CA ILE A 102 22.78 2.41 -32.66
C ILE A 102 21.64 1.47 -33.07
N ASP A 103 21.86 0.64 -34.09
CA ASP A 103 20.88 -0.36 -34.54
C ASP A 103 20.57 -1.37 -33.43
N THR A 104 21.59 -1.80 -32.68
CA THR A 104 21.40 -2.68 -31.51
C THR A 104 20.58 -2.00 -30.42
N LEU A 105 20.91 -0.75 -30.09
CA LEU A 105 20.18 0.03 -29.07
C LEU A 105 18.71 0.27 -29.45
N ASN A 106 18.45 0.55 -30.73
CA ASN A 106 17.13 0.85 -31.28
C ASN A 106 16.29 -0.39 -31.64
N GLY A 107 16.89 -1.58 -31.69
CA GLY A 107 16.20 -2.82 -32.00
C GLY A 107 15.29 -3.32 -30.87
N THR A 108 14.85 -4.58 -30.98
CA THR A 108 14.02 -5.27 -29.99
C THR A 108 14.72 -6.48 -29.35
N GLY A 109 15.92 -6.81 -29.83
CA GLY A 109 16.71 -7.95 -29.37
C GLY A 109 17.58 -7.65 -28.14
N SER A 110 18.47 -8.59 -27.82
CA SER A 110 19.45 -8.43 -26.72
C SER A 110 20.32 -7.19 -26.92
N GLY A 111 20.55 -6.43 -25.86
CA GLY A 111 21.31 -5.17 -25.90
C GLY A 111 20.49 -3.94 -26.31
N SER A 112 19.24 -4.11 -26.74
CA SER A 112 18.35 -2.97 -27.03
C SER A 112 17.76 -2.36 -25.76
N VAL A 113 17.46 -1.05 -25.85
CA VAL A 113 16.76 -0.32 -24.78
C VAL A 113 15.36 -0.89 -24.57
N SER A 114 14.67 -1.23 -25.67
CA SER A 114 13.32 -1.81 -25.62
C SER A 114 13.28 -3.14 -24.86
N LYS A 115 14.23 -4.05 -25.14
CA LYS A 115 14.34 -5.33 -24.42
C LYS A 115 14.64 -5.12 -22.94
N ALA A 116 15.60 -4.24 -22.60
CA ALA A 116 15.95 -3.97 -21.21
C ALA A 116 14.76 -3.41 -20.41
N ILE A 117 13.99 -2.50 -20.99
CA ILE A 117 12.75 -1.97 -20.38
C ILE A 117 11.70 -3.07 -20.23
N THR A 118 11.51 -3.91 -21.26
CA THR A 118 10.55 -5.02 -21.23
C THR A 118 10.90 -6.03 -20.14
N ASP A 119 12.17 -6.43 -20.06
CA ASP A 119 12.67 -7.35 -19.05
C ASP A 119 12.49 -6.74 -17.64
N ALA A 120 12.78 -5.45 -17.45
CA ALA A 120 12.57 -4.76 -16.17
C ALA A 120 11.08 -4.67 -15.77
N PHE A 121 10.17 -4.41 -16.71
CA PHE A 121 8.74 -4.43 -16.42
C PHE A 121 8.23 -5.82 -16.10
N ASN A 122 8.70 -6.85 -16.81
CA ASN A 122 8.34 -8.23 -16.52
C ASN A 122 8.88 -8.64 -15.14
N ASP A 123 10.13 -8.30 -14.83
CA ASP A 123 10.74 -8.54 -13.52
C ASP A 123 9.95 -7.83 -12.40
N PHE A 124 9.56 -6.57 -12.61
CA PHE A 124 8.68 -5.84 -11.69
C PHE A 124 7.32 -6.52 -11.52
N ALA A 125 6.67 -6.91 -12.62
CA ALA A 125 5.36 -7.57 -12.59
C ALA A 125 5.39 -8.95 -11.93
N THR A 126 6.45 -9.72 -12.10
CA THR A 126 6.61 -11.02 -11.43
C THR A 126 7.03 -10.89 -9.97
N LYS A 127 7.82 -9.85 -9.64
CA LYS A 127 8.24 -9.58 -8.26
C LYS A 127 7.20 -8.84 -7.42
N VAL A 128 6.18 -8.23 -8.04
CA VAL A 128 5.02 -7.69 -7.32
C VAL A 128 4.25 -8.80 -6.58
N SER A 129 4.36 -10.04 -7.08
CA SER A 129 3.77 -11.23 -6.48
C SER A 129 4.75 -12.04 -5.61
N ASP A 130 6.06 -11.77 -5.68
CA ASP A 130 7.05 -12.45 -4.84
C ASP A 130 7.23 -11.68 -3.51
N ASP A 131 7.03 -12.43 -2.44
CA ASP A 131 6.93 -12.14 -1.00
C ASP A 131 8.01 -11.24 -0.36
N GLY A 132 8.97 -10.71 -1.10
CA GLY A 132 10.19 -10.12 -0.52
C GLY A 132 10.42 -8.61 -0.69
N VAL A 133 9.81 -7.94 -1.68
CA VAL A 133 10.30 -6.60 -2.10
C VAL A 133 9.20 -5.55 -2.37
N VAL A 134 7.98 -5.94 -2.80
CA VAL A 134 6.85 -4.99 -3.00
C VAL A 134 5.80 -5.17 -1.91
N ASN A 135 6.26 -5.09 -0.66
CA ASN A 135 5.47 -5.43 0.51
C ASN A 135 4.23 -4.54 0.65
N SER A 136 4.37 -3.22 0.50
CA SER A 136 3.29 -2.29 0.84
C SER A 136 2.03 -2.40 -0.02
N TYR A 137 2.12 -2.69 -1.33
CA TYR A 137 0.91 -2.78 -2.16
C TYR A 137 0.15 -4.09 -1.93
N LYS A 138 0.86 -5.21 -1.80
CA LYS A 138 0.24 -6.50 -1.47
C LYS A 138 -0.31 -6.49 -0.04
N GLU A 139 0.45 -5.98 0.91
CA GLU A 139 -0.02 -5.77 2.30
C GLU A 139 -1.26 -4.89 2.35
N LEU A 140 -1.34 -3.80 1.58
CA LEU A 140 -2.54 -2.95 1.53
C LEU A 140 -3.75 -3.68 0.94
N ILE A 141 -3.55 -4.50 -0.10
CA ILE A 141 -4.63 -5.29 -0.71
C ILE A 141 -5.12 -6.37 0.26
N ASP A 142 -4.19 -7.12 0.87
CA ASP A 142 -4.51 -8.17 1.84
C ASP A 142 -5.17 -7.56 3.09
N TRP A 143 -4.64 -6.45 3.59
CA TRP A 143 -5.23 -5.70 4.70
C TRP A 143 -6.64 -5.22 4.37
N ALA A 144 -6.87 -4.65 3.19
CA ALA A 144 -8.20 -4.22 2.76
C ALA A 144 -9.17 -5.40 2.61
N ALA A 145 -8.70 -6.56 2.17
CA ALA A 145 -9.50 -7.78 2.07
C ALA A 145 -9.88 -8.34 3.45
N GLU A 146 -8.95 -8.31 4.41
CA GLU A 146 -9.17 -8.85 5.76
C GLU A 146 -9.95 -7.87 6.66
N HIS A 147 -9.65 -6.57 6.59
CA HIS A 147 -10.19 -5.55 7.50
C HIS A 147 -11.29 -4.69 6.86
N GLY A 148 -11.60 -4.85 5.57
CA GLY A 148 -12.57 -4.00 4.86
C GLY A 148 -13.98 -4.01 5.47
N GLY A 149 -14.35 -5.08 6.19
CA GLY A 149 -15.64 -5.19 6.88
C GLY A 149 -15.68 -4.61 8.29
N GLU A 150 -14.54 -4.28 8.91
CA GLU A 150 -14.47 -3.92 10.33
C GLU A 150 -15.21 -2.63 10.64
N ALA A 151 -15.15 -1.63 9.75
CA ALA A 151 -15.89 -0.38 9.92
C ALA A 151 -17.41 -0.61 9.98
N ALA A 152 -17.93 -1.53 9.17
CA ALA A 152 -19.34 -1.91 9.20
C ALA A 152 -19.69 -2.68 10.48
N GLN A 153 -18.82 -3.59 10.93
CA GLN A 153 -19.00 -4.31 12.19
C GLN A 153 -18.98 -3.36 13.39
N MET A 154 -18.05 -2.40 13.42
CA MET A 154 -17.97 -1.38 14.47
C MET A 154 -19.21 -0.48 14.47
N THR A 155 -19.68 -0.07 13.29
CA THR A 155 -20.94 0.69 13.16
C THR A 155 -22.12 -0.10 13.74
N ALA A 156 -22.26 -1.37 13.38
CA ALA A 156 -23.32 -2.23 13.91
C ALA A 156 -23.22 -2.41 15.43
N ALA A 157 -22.01 -2.57 15.98
CA ALA A 157 -21.78 -2.67 17.41
C ALA A 157 -22.15 -1.38 18.16
N ILE A 158 -21.78 -0.21 17.61
CA ILE A 158 -22.16 1.10 18.17
C ILE A 158 -23.68 1.26 18.17
N THR A 159 -24.36 0.96 17.06
CA THR A 159 -25.82 1.03 16.99
C THR A 159 -26.51 0.13 18.03
N ASN A 160 -25.97 -1.08 18.27
CA ASN A 160 -26.51 -1.95 19.32
C ASN A 160 -26.34 -1.34 20.73
N ILE A 161 -25.21 -0.67 21.00
CA ILE A 161 -24.98 0.03 22.27
C ILE A 161 -25.93 1.22 22.41
N GLU A 162 -26.09 2.03 21.37
CA GLU A 162 -27.02 3.16 21.36
C GLU A 162 -28.46 2.71 21.66
N ASN A 163 -28.90 1.62 21.03
CA ASN A 163 -30.23 1.03 21.29
C ASN A 163 -30.39 0.62 22.75
N LEU A 164 -29.39 -0.03 23.36
CA LEU A 164 -29.41 -0.42 24.78
C LEU A 164 -29.45 0.78 25.74
N LEU A 165 -28.90 1.92 25.32
CA LEU A 165 -28.83 3.14 26.12
C LEU A 165 -30.01 4.09 25.86
N THR A 166 -31.02 3.68 25.09
CA THR A 166 -32.22 4.47 24.85
C THR A 166 -32.86 4.87 26.19
N GLY A 167 -33.04 6.18 26.41
CA GLY A 167 -33.59 6.73 27.66
C GLY A 167 -32.58 6.85 28.81
N ILE A 168 -31.27 6.80 28.53
CA ILE A 168 -30.18 6.98 29.49
C ILE A 168 -29.19 8.02 28.95
N GLY A 169 -28.77 8.96 29.80
CA GLY A 169 -27.71 9.94 29.49
C GLY A 169 -28.16 11.26 28.85
N GLY A 170 -29.45 11.40 28.51
CA GLY A 170 -30.04 12.63 27.96
C GLY A 170 -30.48 13.66 29.01
N GLU A 171 -30.80 14.88 28.57
CA GLU A 171 -31.39 15.90 29.44
C GLU A 171 -32.81 15.48 29.85
N GLY A 172 -33.03 15.31 31.16
CA GLY A 172 -34.27 14.77 31.70
C GLY A 172 -34.25 13.25 31.91
N ASP A 173 -33.27 12.54 31.36
CA ASP A 173 -33.06 11.10 31.56
C ASP A 173 -32.01 10.81 32.65
N PRO A 174 -31.97 9.59 33.20
CA PRO A 174 -30.94 9.20 34.16
C PRO A 174 -29.53 9.26 33.53
N ALA A 175 -28.61 10.00 34.14
CA ALA A 175 -27.27 10.25 33.59
C ALA A 175 -26.38 9.01 33.42
N THR A 176 -26.70 7.88 34.06
CA THR A 176 -25.94 6.63 33.98
C THR A 176 -26.87 5.42 34.04
N VAL A 177 -26.42 4.27 33.54
CA VAL A 177 -27.16 2.99 33.67
C VAL A 177 -27.50 2.68 35.13
N LYS A 178 -26.56 2.96 36.06
CA LYS A 178 -26.79 2.80 37.50
C LYS A 178 -27.94 3.67 37.99
N ALA A 179 -28.01 4.93 37.56
CA ALA A 179 -29.09 5.83 37.91
C ALA A 179 -30.43 5.37 37.31
N ALA A 180 -30.43 4.89 36.07
CA ALA A 180 -31.63 4.35 35.41
C ALA A 180 -32.19 3.13 36.15
N ILE A 181 -31.32 2.19 36.54
CA ILE A 181 -31.70 1.02 37.33
C ILE A 181 -32.24 1.43 38.71
N ALA A 182 -31.59 2.38 39.38
CA ALA A 182 -32.05 2.86 40.68
C ALA A 182 -33.43 3.52 40.60
N ALA A 183 -33.67 4.35 39.58
CA ALA A 183 -34.97 4.96 39.31
C ALA A 183 -36.04 3.90 39.04
N ALA A 184 -35.77 2.93 38.14
CA ALA A 184 -36.70 1.86 37.82
C ALA A 184 -37.07 1.00 39.05
N ILE A 185 -36.11 0.67 39.92
CA ILE A 185 -36.37 -0.06 41.18
C ILE A 185 -37.27 0.76 42.11
N ASN A 186 -37.01 2.06 42.23
CA ASN A 186 -37.80 2.96 43.05
C ASN A 186 -39.24 3.10 42.52
N ASP A 187 -39.40 3.25 41.20
CA ASP A 187 -40.72 3.34 40.54
C ASP A 187 -41.54 2.05 40.68
N LEU A 188 -40.89 0.89 40.65
CA LEU A 188 -41.53 -0.39 40.92
C LEU A 188 -41.93 -0.57 42.39
N ASN A 189 -41.47 0.31 43.29
CA ASN A 189 -41.79 0.32 44.72
C ASN A 189 -41.56 -1.07 45.38
N ILE A 190 -40.55 -1.81 44.93
CA ILE A 190 -40.26 -3.16 45.40
C ILE A 190 -39.80 -3.08 46.84
N GLY A 191 -40.63 -3.59 47.76
CA GLY A 191 -40.32 -3.64 49.20
C GLY A 191 -41.30 -2.89 50.10
N ASN A 192 -42.23 -2.12 49.53
CA ASN A 192 -43.20 -1.35 50.30
C ASN A 192 -44.63 -1.89 50.11
N TYR A 193 -44.80 -3.21 50.29
CA TYR A 193 -46.12 -3.85 50.18
C TYR A 193 -47.01 -3.58 51.40
N TYR A 194 -46.38 -3.45 52.58
CA TYR A 194 -47.00 -2.97 53.81
C TYR A 194 -45.92 -2.28 54.64
N THR A 195 -46.22 -1.11 55.16
CA THR A 195 -45.36 -0.42 56.12
C THR A 195 -45.39 -1.14 57.47
N LYS A 196 -44.32 -0.97 58.26
CA LYS A 196 -44.31 -1.43 59.65
C LYS A 196 -45.54 -0.93 60.42
N THR A 197 -45.98 0.31 60.19
CA THR A 197 -47.17 0.89 60.81
C THR A 197 -48.46 0.20 60.40
N GLU A 198 -48.65 -0.13 59.11
CA GLU A 198 -49.83 -0.87 58.65
C GLU A 198 -49.87 -2.27 59.24
N VAL A 199 -48.71 -2.95 59.27
CA VAL A 199 -48.57 -4.28 59.88
C VAL A 199 -48.85 -4.22 61.38
N ASP A 200 -48.26 -3.27 62.10
CA ASP A 200 -48.46 -3.08 63.53
C ASP A 200 -49.92 -2.71 63.85
N THR A 201 -50.56 -1.88 63.01
CA THR A 201 -51.99 -1.52 63.15
C THR A 201 -52.88 -2.75 62.99
N ALA A 202 -52.64 -3.56 61.95
CA ALA A 202 -53.39 -4.79 61.72
C ALA A 202 -53.18 -5.83 62.83
N LEU A 203 -51.95 -5.94 63.36
CA LEU A 203 -51.61 -6.80 64.49
C LEU A 203 -52.30 -6.35 65.79
N ASN A 204 -52.31 -5.04 66.07
CA ASN A 204 -52.97 -4.48 67.25
C ASN A 204 -54.50 -4.70 67.24
N GLY A 205 -55.10 -4.83 66.04
CA GLY A 205 -56.50 -5.19 65.90
C GLY A 205 -56.80 -6.67 66.13
N LYS A 206 -55.78 -7.53 66.26
CA LYS A 206 -56.00 -8.96 66.53
C LYS A 206 -56.35 -9.21 67.98
N VAL A 207 -57.30 -10.10 68.18
CA VAL A 207 -57.62 -10.64 69.50
C VAL A 207 -56.54 -11.66 69.89
N SER A 208 -55.90 -11.45 71.05
CA SER A 208 -54.95 -12.41 71.63
C SER A 208 -55.68 -13.68 72.07
N LYS A 209 -55.10 -14.86 71.79
CA LYS A 209 -55.57 -16.10 72.41
C LYS A 209 -55.23 -16.09 73.90
N GLU A 210 -56.10 -16.67 74.72
CA GLU A 210 -55.77 -17.04 76.08
C GLU A 210 -55.18 -18.46 76.12
N ASP A 211 -54.33 -18.73 77.11
CA ASP A 211 -53.68 -20.04 77.24
C ASP A 211 -54.72 -21.16 77.44
N GLY A 212 -54.54 -22.28 76.74
CA GLY A 212 -55.51 -23.39 76.74
C GLY A 212 -56.81 -23.17 75.93
N LYS A 213 -56.98 -22.06 75.19
CA LYS A 213 -58.17 -21.78 74.33
C LYS A 213 -57.82 -21.66 72.83
N GLY A 214 -58.75 -22.04 71.95
CA GLY A 214 -58.66 -21.83 70.49
C GLY A 214 -59.08 -20.41 70.05
N LEU A 215 -58.61 -19.94 68.87
CA LEU A 215 -58.89 -18.59 68.33
C LEU A 215 -60.30 -18.39 67.76
N SER A 216 -61.30 -19.18 68.17
CA SER A 216 -62.66 -19.09 67.62
C SER A 216 -63.71 -19.77 68.49
N GLN A 217 -64.93 -19.23 68.41
CA GLN A 217 -66.24 -19.81 68.75
C GLN A 217 -66.68 -19.95 70.22
N ASN A 218 -66.13 -19.19 71.16
CA ASN A 218 -66.80 -18.98 72.45
C ASN A 218 -67.11 -17.50 72.64
N ASP A 219 -68.29 -17.09 72.20
CA ASP A 219 -68.78 -15.70 72.07
C ASP A 219 -69.28 -15.07 73.39
N PHE A 220 -69.03 -15.70 74.53
CA PHE A 220 -69.50 -15.15 75.81
C PHE A 220 -68.51 -14.12 76.33
N THR A 221 -68.98 -12.88 76.50
CA THR A 221 -68.29 -11.90 77.35
C THR A 221 -68.06 -12.49 78.75
N ASN A 222 -67.03 -12.02 79.48
CA ASN A 222 -66.77 -12.46 80.85
C ASN A 222 -68.03 -12.39 81.74
N ALA A 223 -68.89 -11.39 81.51
CA ALA A 223 -70.16 -11.24 82.20
C ALA A 223 -71.17 -12.35 81.85
N PHE A 224 -71.32 -12.72 80.58
CA PHE A 224 -72.22 -13.81 80.20
C PHE A 224 -71.70 -15.18 80.60
N LYS A 225 -70.38 -15.39 80.53
CA LYS A 225 -69.77 -16.63 81.03
C LYS A 225 -69.98 -16.79 82.53
N SER A 226 -69.77 -15.73 83.32
CA SER A 226 -70.03 -15.78 84.76
C SER A 226 -71.50 -16.05 85.11
N LYS A 227 -72.43 -15.50 84.32
CA LYS A 227 -73.86 -15.82 84.48
C LYS A 227 -74.15 -17.29 84.14
N LEU A 228 -73.58 -17.80 83.04
CA LEU A 228 -73.76 -19.19 82.62
C LEU A 228 -73.17 -20.17 83.64
N ASP A 229 -71.94 -19.93 84.09
CA ASP A 229 -71.28 -20.75 85.12
C ASP A 229 -72.02 -20.68 86.48
N GLY A 230 -72.79 -19.61 86.72
CA GLY A 230 -73.63 -19.44 87.90
C GLY A 230 -75.00 -20.14 87.81
N ILE A 231 -75.39 -20.67 86.65
CA ILE A 231 -76.61 -21.46 86.52
C ILE A 231 -76.34 -22.85 87.11
N GLN A 232 -77.04 -23.18 88.20
CA GLN A 232 -76.97 -24.51 88.79
C GLN A 232 -77.56 -25.55 87.82
N ASP A 233 -77.00 -26.75 87.87
CA ASP A 233 -77.43 -27.86 87.02
C ASP A 233 -78.92 -28.15 87.24
N GLY A 234 -79.72 -28.11 86.17
CA GLY A 234 -81.17 -28.31 86.22
C GLY A 234 -82.01 -27.10 86.66
N ALA A 235 -81.45 -25.89 86.72
CA ALA A 235 -82.25 -24.69 87.00
C ALA A 235 -83.36 -24.48 85.96
N THR A 236 -84.60 -24.27 86.42
CA THR A 236 -85.76 -23.96 85.58
C THR A 236 -86.29 -22.58 85.95
N ALA A 237 -86.67 -21.78 84.95
CA ALA A 237 -87.22 -20.44 85.18
C ALA A 237 -88.59 -20.49 85.90
N ASN A 238 -89.34 -21.56 85.63
CA ASN A 238 -90.69 -21.75 86.12
C ASN A 238 -90.78 -23.12 86.77
N THR A 239 -91.39 -23.17 87.95
CA THR A 239 -91.62 -24.42 88.66
C THR A 239 -93.06 -24.86 88.47
N VAL A 240 -93.23 -26.16 88.20
CA VAL A 240 -94.54 -26.80 88.10
C VAL A 240 -94.65 -27.77 89.25
N ALA A 241 -95.62 -27.54 90.13
CA ALA A 241 -95.96 -28.46 91.21
C ALA A 241 -97.37 -28.98 91.00
N TYR A 242 -97.53 -30.30 90.92
CA TYR A 242 -98.84 -30.94 90.90
C TYR A 242 -99.17 -31.42 92.31
N ASP A 243 -100.29 -30.94 92.85
CA ASP A 243 -100.86 -31.47 94.08
C ASP A 243 -101.94 -32.50 93.74
N ALA A 244 -101.62 -33.77 93.97
CA ALA A 244 -102.52 -34.88 93.71
C ALA A 244 -103.74 -34.90 94.64
N ALA A 245 -103.66 -34.33 95.84
CA ALA A 245 -104.77 -34.32 96.80
C ALA A 245 -105.87 -33.35 96.36
N THR A 246 -105.49 -32.22 95.78
CA THR A 246 -106.42 -31.20 95.27
C THR A 246 -106.64 -31.31 93.75
N GLN A 247 -105.88 -32.16 93.06
CA GLN A 247 -105.81 -32.25 91.60
C GLN A 247 -105.49 -30.91 90.92
N THR A 248 -104.73 -30.05 91.59
CA THR A 248 -104.36 -28.73 91.04
C THR A 248 -102.91 -28.72 90.59
N VAL A 249 -102.67 -28.08 89.43
CA VAL A 249 -101.33 -27.73 88.97
C VAL A 249 -101.07 -26.30 89.39
N THR A 250 -100.08 -26.11 90.27
CA THR A 250 -99.59 -24.79 90.64
C THR A 250 -98.41 -24.44 89.74
N LEU A 251 -98.57 -23.34 89.03
CA LEU A 251 -97.56 -22.73 88.19
C LEU A 251 -97.03 -21.50 88.90
N SER A 252 -95.75 -21.52 89.28
CA SER A 252 -95.09 -20.42 90.01
C SER A 252 -93.93 -19.84 89.21
N GLY A 253 -93.65 -18.55 89.42
CA GLY A 253 -92.59 -17.82 88.70
C GLY A 253 -93.07 -16.93 87.55
N PHE A 254 -94.38 -16.74 87.38
CA PHE A 254 -94.95 -15.81 86.38
C PHE A 254 -95.25 -14.46 87.03
N SER A 255 -94.77 -13.36 86.44
CA SER A 255 -95.21 -12.00 86.76
C SER A 255 -96.25 -11.55 85.74
N VAL A 256 -97.47 -11.22 86.19
CA VAL A 256 -98.47 -10.57 85.33
C VAL A 256 -98.05 -9.11 85.20
N VAL A 257 -97.70 -8.68 83.99
CA VAL A 257 -97.44 -7.27 83.69
C VAL A 257 -98.81 -6.64 83.44
N GLU A 258 -99.22 -5.69 84.29
CA GLU A 258 -100.36 -4.80 84.02
C GLU A 258 -100.02 -3.78 82.92
#